data_AF-A0A7W9UQT8-F1
#
_entry.id   AF-A0A7W9UQT8-F1
#
_cell.length_a   1.000
_cell.length_b   1.000
_cell.length_c   1.000
_cell.angle_alpha   90.00
_cell.angle_beta   90.00
_cell.angle_gamma   90.00
#
_symmetry.space_group_name_H-M   'P 1'
#
loop_
_entity.id
_entity.type
_entity.pdbx_description
1 polymer ?
#
loop_
_entity_poly.entity_id
_entity_poly.type
_entity_poly.pdbx_seq_one_letter_code
_entity_poly.pdbx_strand_id
1 'polypeptide(L)'
;MSALDTLVRLCPPCADPPPPEVDWAQAERALGTALPADYKRLVETYGDGIFDDTIWLLVPGSAYADCDLHAQAAERAEILADLWEMGEEKPAGLLEAGARVLPWAFEEGTGAFLYWLARPGQEPDEWTVLYNEGRGPLWEHHDMGCSAFLLAVLAGTAETEYFGYLYEVLKPTEHRFLTADQTLGESRR
;
A
#
# COMPACT_ATOMS: atom_id res chain seq x y z
N MET A 1 13.20 17.30 5.56
CA MET A 1 11.79 17.04 5.88
C MET A 1 11.33 15.96 4.93
N SER A 2 11.01 14.78 5.45
CA SER A 2 10.65 13.62 4.63
C SER A 2 9.19 13.71 4.14
N ALA A 3 8.82 12.89 3.14
CA ALA A 3 7.43 12.76 2.69
C ALA A 3 6.53 12.35 3.87
N LEU A 4 6.98 11.38 4.67
CA LEU A 4 6.29 10.95 5.88
C LEU A 4 6.09 12.08 6.90
N ASP A 5 7.09 12.93 7.15
CA ASP A 5 6.92 14.05 8.09
C ASP A 5 5.81 15.01 7.62
N THR A 6 5.65 15.14 6.30
CA THR A 6 4.60 15.98 5.70
C THR A 6 3.25 15.29 5.73
N LEU A 7 3.21 13.98 5.48
CA LEU A 7 2.03 13.15 5.64
C LEU A 7 1.48 13.23 7.06
N VAL A 8 2.33 13.11 8.09
CA VAL A 8 1.92 13.19 9.51
C VAL A 8 1.34 14.56 9.87
N ARG A 9 1.81 15.64 9.25
CA ARG A 9 1.21 16.98 9.45
C ARG A 9 -0.12 17.14 8.73
N LEU A 10 -0.27 16.48 7.58
CA LEU A 10 -1.48 16.54 6.75
C LEU A 10 -2.60 15.67 7.35
N CYS A 11 -2.26 14.46 7.77
CA CYS A 11 -3.14 13.44 8.32
C CYS A 11 -2.49 12.85 9.60
N PRO A 12 -2.74 13.42 10.79
CA PRO A 12 -2.15 12.93 12.03
C PRO A 12 -2.55 11.48 12.33
N PRO A 13 -1.63 10.63 12.84
CA PRO A 13 -1.95 9.27 13.25
C PRO A 13 -2.87 9.26 14.49
N CYS A 14 -3.52 8.11 14.74
CA CYS A 14 -4.24 7.91 15.98
C CYS A 14 -3.25 7.88 17.15
N ALA A 15 -3.50 8.69 18.20
CA ALA A 15 -2.55 8.83 19.31
C ALA A 15 -2.66 7.70 20.35
N ASP A 16 -3.82 7.06 20.47
CA ASP A 16 -4.09 6.06 21.51
C ASP A 16 -5.06 4.96 21.01
N PRO A 17 -4.73 3.66 21.15
CA PRO A 17 -3.40 3.15 21.51
C PRO A 17 -2.38 3.36 20.38
N PRO A 18 -1.06 3.37 20.67
CA PRO A 18 -0.05 3.38 19.63
C PRO A 18 -0.11 2.09 18.77
N PRO A 19 0.36 2.15 17.51
CA PRO A 19 0.47 0.96 16.67
C PRO A 19 1.26 -0.18 17.34
N PRO A 20 0.88 -1.44 17.12
CA PRO A 20 1.67 -2.58 17.56
C PRO A 20 3.08 -2.57 16.98
N GLU A 21 4.07 -3.01 17.76
CA GLU A 21 5.43 -3.21 17.25
C GLU A 21 5.47 -4.36 16.23
N VAL A 22 6.17 -4.15 15.12
CA VAL A 22 6.37 -5.15 14.08
C VAL A 22 7.77 -5.77 14.21
N ASP A 23 7.87 -7.09 14.28
CA ASP A 23 9.15 -7.79 14.11
C ASP A 23 9.55 -7.78 12.63
N TRP A 24 10.23 -6.71 12.22
CA TRP A 24 10.68 -6.51 10.84
C TRP A 24 11.54 -7.66 10.33
N ALA A 25 12.40 -8.21 11.18
CA ALA A 25 13.27 -9.30 10.78
C ALA A 25 12.45 -10.57 10.47
N GLN A 26 11.40 -10.84 11.24
CA GLN A 26 10.46 -11.93 10.93
C GLN A 26 9.64 -11.64 9.68
N ALA A 27 9.10 -10.42 9.56
CA ALA A 27 8.28 -10.01 8.41
C ALA A 27 9.04 -10.16 7.09
N GLU A 28 10.27 -9.65 7.03
CA GLU A 28 11.13 -9.71 5.84
C GLU A 28 11.58 -11.15 5.51
N ARG A 29 11.87 -11.96 6.54
CA ARG A 29 12.16 -13.39 6.34
C ARG A 29 10.98 -14.14 5.72
N ALA A 30 9.76 -13.87 6.16
CA ALA A 30 8.56 -14.50 5.62
C ALA A 30 8.28 -14.08 4.17
N LEU A 31 8.61 -12.84 3.79
CA LEU A 31 8.50 -12.35 2.41
C LEU A 31 9.66 -12.77 1.51
N GLY A 32 10.76 -13.26 2.09
CA GLY A 32 11.99 -13.56 1.37
C GLY A 32 12.70 -12.32 0.83
N THR A 33 12.40 -11.14 1.38
CA THR A 33 12.96 -9.86 0.93
C THR A 33 12.93 -8.82 2.03
N ALA A 34 13.91 -7.91 1.99
CA ALA A 34 13.82 -6.68 2.76
C ALA A 34 12.72 -5.77 2.21
N LEU A 35 12.21 -4.89 3.08
CA LEU A 35 11.18 -3.90 2.78
C LEU A 35 11.76 -2.48 2.78
N PRO A 36 11.16 -1.54 2.02
CA PRO A 36 11.59 -0.15 2.01
C PRO A 36 11.57 0.48 3.40
N ALA A 37 12.56 1.31 3.73
CA ALA A 37 12.67 2.00 5.00
C ALA A 37 11.57 3.05 5.20
N ASP A 38 11.08 3.67 4.11
CA ASP A 38 9.97 4.63 4.18
C ASP A 38 8.66 3.94 4.62
N TYR A 39 8.40 2.73 4.11
CA TYR A 39 7.29 1.90 4.52
C TYR A 39 7.35 1.49 5.99
N LYS A 40 8.52 1.03 6.47
CA LYS A 40 8.66 0.63 7.88
C LYS A 40 8.31 1.78 8.82
N ARG A 41 8.82 2.98 8.51
CA ARG A 41 8.49 4.20 9.27
C ARG A 41 7.01 4.57 9.17
N LEU A 42 6.38 4.38 8.01
CA LEU A 42 4.95 4.61 7.82
C LEU A 42 4.14 3.67 8.74
N VAL A 43 4.43 2.38 8.73
CA VAL A 43 3.77 1.38 9.59
C VAL A 43 4.01 1.64 11.07
N GLU A 44 5.25 1.95 11.47
CA GLU A 44 5.57 2.32 12.86
C GLU A 44 4.82 3.57 13.34
N THR A 45 4.40 4.44 12.41
CA THR A 45 3.68 5.68 12.72
C THR A 45 2.15 5.47 12.77
N TYR A 46 1.60 4.69 11.83
CA TYR A 46 0.15 4.57 11.65
C TYR A 46 -0.43 3.22 12.06
N GLY A 47 0.30 2.13 11.92
CA GLY A 47 -0.24 0.78 12.03
C GLY A 47 -1.18 0.42 10.88
N ASP A 48 -1.94 -0.66 11.04
CA ASP A 48 -2.96 -1.07 10.08
C ASP A 48 -4.21 -0.19 10.22
N GLY A 49 -4.72 0.26 9.08
CA GLY A 49 -5.83 1.19 9.06
C GLY A 49 -6.04 1.84 7.71
N ILE A 50 -6.96 2.80 7.69
CA ILE A 50 -7.47 3.44 6.49
C ILE A 50 -7.28 4.97 6.55
N PHE A 51 -6.77 5.53 5.46
CA PHE A 51 -6.66 6.97 5.23
C PHE A 51 -7.88 7.47 4.47
N ASP A 52 -8.56 8.49 5.00
CA ASP A 52 -9.73 9.15 4.40
C ASP A 52 -10.82 8.19 3.89
N ASP A 53 -11.04 7.09 4.61
CA ASP A 53 -11.98 6.05 4.22
C ASP A 53 -11.71 5.50 2.77
N THR A 54 -10.47 5.64 2.29
CA THR A 54 -10.07 5.40 0.89
C THR A 54 -8.89 4.43 0.76
N ILE A 55 -7.76 4.66 1.45
CA ILE A 55 -6.56 3.81 1.27
C ILE A 55 -6.28 3.02 2.53
N TRP A 56 -6.29 1.70 2.42
CA TRP A 56 -5.87 0.80 3.49
C TRP A 56 -4.38 0.53 3.45
N LEU A 57 -3.71 0.68 4.58
CA LEU A 57 -2.31 0.28 4.78
C LEU A 57 -2.25 -1.18 5.21
N LEU A 58 -1.55 -1.99 4.41
CA LEU A 58 -1.25 -3.37 4.78
C LEU A 58 -0.11 -3.39 5.79
N VAL A 59 -0.23 -4.22 6.83
CA VAL A 59 0.81 -4.36 7.87
C VAL A 59 1.13 -5.84 8.07
N PRO A 60 2.41 -6.22 8.21
CA PRO A 60 2.77 -7.62 8.44
C PRO A 60 2.30 -8.06 9.83
N GLY A 61 1.57 -9.17 9.89
CA GLY A 61 1.01 -9.69 11.14
C GLY A 61 -0.25 -8.96 11.61
N SER A 62 -0.99 -8.30 10.70
CA SER A 62 -2.28 -7.71 11.05
C SER A 62 -3.24 -8.80 11.55
N ALA A 63 -4.10 -8.43 12.52
CA ALA A 63 -5.13 -9.34 13.04
C ALA A 63 -6.29 -9.56 12.04
N TYR A 64 -6.31 -8.79 10.95
CA TYR A 64 -7.30 -8.84 9.89
C TYR A 64 -6.63 -9.32 8.61
N ALA A 65 -7.06 -10.45 8.05
CA ALA A 65 -6.44 -11.03 6.86
C ALA A 65 -6.47 -10.09 5.64
N ASP A 66 -7.49 -9.24 5.54
CA ASP A 66 -7.61 -8.23 4.48
C ASP A 66 -6.56 -7.12 4.62
N CYS A 67 -6.08 -6.86 5.84
CA CYS A 67 -5.05 -5.86 6.14
C CYS A 67 -3.66 -6.48 6.38
N ASP A 68 -3.55 -7.82 6.33
CA ASP A 68 -2.28 -8.52 6.57
C ASP A 68 -1.45 -8.56 5.29
N LEU A 69 -0.25 -7.98 5.35
CA LEU A 69 0.62 -7.90 4.18
C LEU A 69 0.99 -9.30 3.66
N HIS A 70 1.25 -10.27 4.53
CA HIS A 70 1.64 -11.62 4.10
C HIS A 70 0.50 -12.36 3.40
N ALA A 71 -0.70 -12.32 3.98
CA ALA A 71 -1.91 -12.91 3.41
C ALA A 71 -2.22 -12.29 2.05
N GLN A 72 -2.21 -10.95 1.96
CA GLN A 72 -2.45 -10.24 0.70
C GLN A 72 -1.35 -10.49 -0.33
N ALA A 73 -0.08 -10.53 0.07
CA ALA A 73 1.01 -10.84 -0.86
C ALA A 73 0.86 -12.24 -1.49
N ALA A 74 0.48 -13.24 -0.71
CA ALA A 74 0.25 -14.59 -1.22
C ALA A 74 -0.97 -14.64 -2.17
N GLU A 75 -2.11 -14.10 -1.72
CA GLU A 75 -3.36 -14.12 -2.50
C GLU A 75 -3.23 -13.34 -3.81
N ARG A 76 -2.63 -12.14 -3.78
CA ARG A 76 -2.43 -11.32 -4.98
C ARG A 76 -1.45 -11.99 -5.95
N ALA A 77 -0.43 -12.68 -5.47
CA ALA A 77 0.50 -13.40 -6.34
C ALA A 77 -0.19 -14.53 -7.12
N GLU A 78 -1.08 -15.29 -6.46
CA GLU A 78 -1.86 -16.34 -7.12
C GLU A 78 -2.81 -15.74 -8.16
N ILE A 79 -3.58 -14.72 -7.78
CA ILE A 79 -4.54 -14.08 -8.68
C ILE A 79 -3.85 -13.47 -9.91
N LEU A 80 -2.76 -12.74 -9.73
CA LEU A 80 -2.04 -12.15 -10.85
C LEU A 80 -1.41 -13.20 -11.78
N ALA A 81 -0.93 -14.32 -11.22
CA ALA A 81 -0.43 -15.43 -12.02
C ALA A 81 -1.54 -16.02 -12.91
N ASP A 82 -2.71 -16.30 -12.34
CA ASP A 82 -3.87 -16.81 -13.08
C ASP A 82 -4.32 -15.83 -14.18
N LEU A 83 -4.40 -14.53 -13.88
CA LEU A 83 -4.79 -13.51 -14.86
C LEU A 83 -3.82 -13.44 -16.04
N TRP A 84 -2.51 -13.49 -15.78
CA TRP A 84 -1.51 -13.51 -16.85
C TRP A 84 -1.52 -14.80 -17.66
N GLU A 85 -1.79 -15.96 -17.04
CA GLU A 85 -1.99 -17.22 -17.77
C GLU A 85 -3.23 -17.17 -18.69
N MET A 86 -4.28 -16.47 -18.25
CA MET A 86 -5.50 -16.26 -19.02
C MET A 86 -5.39 -15.19 -20.10
N GLY A 87 -4.23 -14.54 -20.22
CA GLY A 87 -3.89 -13.63 -21.33
C GLY A 87 -4.07 -12.14 -21.03
N GLU A 88 -4.23 -11.74 -19.77
CA GLU A 88 -4.12 -10.32 -19.41
C GLU A 88 -2.71 -9.80 -19.66
N GLU A 89 -2.62 -8.53 -20.07
CA GLU A 89 -1.33 -7.91 -20.36
C GLU A 89 -0.56 -7.62 -19.07
N LYS A 90 0.62 -8.21 -18.96
CA LYS A 90 1.53 -7.99 -17.84
C LYS A 90 2.21 -6.62 -17.99
N PRO A 91 2.26 -5.78 -16.93
CA PRO A 91 2.89 -4.47 -17.03
C PRO A 91 4.38 -4.60 -17.39
N ALA A 92 4.87 -3.69 -18.23
CA ALA A 92 6.21 -3.78 -18.83
C ALA A 92 7.33 -3.97 -17.79
N GLY A 93 7.22 -3.33 -16.62
CA GLY A 93 8.19 -3.45 -15.53
C GLY A 93 8.32 -4.86 -14.95
N LEU A 94 7.30 -5.71 -15.10
CA LEU A 94 7.30 -7.10 -14.62
C LEU A 94 7.68 -8.12 -15.72
N LEU A 95 7.97 -7.66 -16.94
CA LEU A 95 8.54 -8.53 -17.99
C LEU A 95 10.02 -8.84 -17.73
N GLU A 96 10.69 -8.02 -16.91
CA GLU A 96 12.05 -8.25 -16.46
C GLU A 96 12.15 -9.54 -15.63
N ALA A 97 13.11 -10.40 -15.98
CA ALA A 97 13.28 -11.68 -15.30
C ALA A 97 13.66 -11.47 -13.82
N GLY A 98 12.81 -11.97 -12.92
CA GLY A 98 12.99 -11.82 -11.47
C GLY A 98 12.31 -10.59 -10.86
N ALA A 99 11.74 -9.70 -11.69
CA ALA A 99 10.87 -8.65 -11.18
C ALA A 99 9.56 -9.22 -10.65
N ARG A 100 9.09 -8.68 -9.53
CA ARG A 100 7.83 -9.08 -8.89
C ARG A 100 7.11 -7.87 -8.30
N VAL A 101 5.83 -8.05 -8.01
CA VAL A 101 5.06 -7.10 -7.22
C VAL A 101 4.95 -7.55 -5.78
N LEU A 102 4.86 -6.60 -4.86
CA LEU A 102 4.54 -6.84 -3.46
C LEU A 102 3.51 -5.80 -3.00
N PRO A 103 2.30 -6.19 -2.56
CA PRO A 103 1.29 -5.22 -2.16
C PRO A 103 1.67 -4.55 -0.84
N TRP A 104 1.33 -3.27 -0.73
CA TRP A 104 1.55 -2.47 0.48
C TRP A 104 0.32 -1.68 0.92
N ALA A 105 -0.63 -1.48 0.00
CA ALA A 105 -1.91 -0.86 0.29
C ALA A 105 -2.96 -1.31 -0.73
N PHE A 106 -4.22 -1.02 -0.45
CA PHE A 106 -5.31 -1.16 -1.41
C PHE A 106 -6.31 -0.01 -1.25
N GLU A 107 -7.10 0.21 -2.29
CA GLU A 107 -8.16 1.20 -2.29
C GLU A 107 -9.50 0.55 -1.91
N GLU A 108 -10.18 1.15 -0.95
CA GLU A 108 -11.46 0.70 -0.42
C GLU A 108 -12.55 0.69 -1.49
N GLY A 109 -13.26 -0.44 -1.60
CA GLY A 109 -14.44 -0.58 -2.45
C GLY A 109 -14.19 -0.67 -3.96
N THR A 110 -13.01 -0.32 -4.47
CA THR A 110 -12.71 -0.38 -5.91
C THR A 110 -12.17 -1.75 -6.31
N GLY A 111 -11.40 -2.39 -5.42
CA GLY A 111 -10.62 -3.60 -5.70
C GLY A 111 -9.22 -3.30 -6.22
N ALA A 112 -8.85 -2.02 -6.32
CA ALA A 112 -7.53 -1.60 -6.74
C ALA A 112 -6.49 -1.86 -5.65
N PHE A 113 -5.27 -2.20 -6.07
CA PHE A 113 -4.15 -2.47 -5.19
C PHE A 113 -2.94 -1.61 -5.55
N LEU A 114 -2.20 -1.26 -4.52
CA LEU A 114 -0.94 -0.54 -4.59
C LEU A 114 0.20 -1.50 -4.27
N TYR A 115 1.12 -1.63 -5.21
CA TYR A 115 2.24 -2.53 -5.16
C TYR A 115 3.57 -1.78 -5.20
N TRP A 116 4.61 -2.37 -4.64
CA TRP A 116 5.97 -2.06 -5.04
C TRP A 116 6.37 -2.91 -6.24
N LEU A 117 7.04 -2.30 -7.21
CA LEU A 117 7.78 -3.01 -8.25
C LEU A 117 9.18 -3.38 -7.71
N ALA A 118 9.31 -4.59 -7.20
CA ALA A 118 10.57 -5.11 -6.70
C ALA A 118 11.38 -5.72 -7.85
N ARG A 119 12.54 -5.11 -8.16
CA ARG A 119 13.45 -5.58 -9.20
C ARG A 119 14.66 -6.33 -8.62
N PRO A 120 15.19 -7.33 -9.33
CA PRO A 120 16.38 -8.06 -8.88
C PRO A 120 17.60 -7.14 -8.85
N GLY A 121 18.35 -7.17 -7.75
CA GLY A 121 19.57 -6.36 -7.59
C GLY A 121 19.32 -4.87 -7.30
N GLN A 122 18.07 -4.47 -7.16
CA GLN A 122 17.68 -3.12 -6.74
C GLN A 122 17.43 -3.11 -5.22
N GLU A 123 17.92 -2.07 -4.53
CA GLU A 123 17.66 -1.91 -3.10
C GLU A 123 16.16 -1.62 -2.86
N PRO A 124 15.54 -2.12 -1.77
CA PRO A 124 14.13 -1.88 -1.50
C PRO A 124 13.73 -0.40 -1.48
N ASP A 125 14.61 0.47 -0.98
CA ASP A 125 14.38 1.92 -0.92
C ASP A 125 14.26 2.59 -2.31
N GLU A 126 14.65 1.90 -3.37
CA GLU A 126 14.54 2.39 -4.75
C GLU A 126 13.31 1.82 -5.48
N TRP A 127 12.53 0.94 -4.85
CA TRP A 127 11.33 0.40 -5.46
C TRP A 127 10.25 1.47 -5.64
N THR A 128 9.61 1.43 -6.81
CA THR A 128 8.59 2.39 -7.22
C THR A 128 7.19 1.80 -7.06
N VAL A 129 6.18 2.68 -6.99
CA VAL A 129 4.79 2.26 -6.84
C VAL A 129 4.18 1.87 -8.19
N LEU A 130 3.45 0.75 -8.19
CA LEU A 130 2.50 0.37 -9.23
C LEU A 130 1.09 0.41 -8.66
N TYR A 131 0.19 1.12 -9.33
CA TYR A 131 -1.24 1.06 -9.06
C TYR A 131 -1.90 0.10 -10.06
N ASN A 132 -2.68 -0.85 -9.56
CA ASN A 132 -3.50 -1.74 -10.38
C ASN A 132 -4.97 -1.44 -10.11
N GLU A 133 -5.76 -1.17 -11.15
CA GLU A 133 -7.16 -0.75 -11.02
C GLU A 133 -8.09 -1.86 -10.46
N GLY A 134 -7.61 -3.10 -10.35
CA GLY A 134 -8.30 -4.23 -9.75
C GLY A 134 -9.36 -4.86 -10.65
N ARG A 135 -10.33 -4.09 -11.14
CA ARG A 135 -11.46 -4.58 -11.97
C ARG A 135 -11.20 -4.56 -13.47
N GLY A 136 -9.96 -4.35 -13.87
CA GLY A 136 -9.51 -4.37 -15.24
C GLY A 136 -7.99 -4.52 -15.34
N PRO A 137 -7.45 -4.59 -16.56
CA PRO A 137 -6.06 -4.95 -16.80
C PRO A 137 -5.09 -3.77 -16.61
N LEU A 138 -5.57 -2.58 -16.23
CA LEU A 138 -4.74 -1.37 -16.28
C LEU A 138 -3.83 -1.26 -15.06
N TRP A 139 -2.62 -0.78 -15.36
CA TRP A 139 -1.54 -0.54 -14.42
C TRP A 139 -0.97 0.85 -14.66
N GLU A 140 -0.78 1.61 -13.58
CA GLU A 140 -0.08 2.89 -13.60
C GLU A 140 1.22 2.76 -12.81
N HIS A 141 2.28 3.39 -13.33
CA HIS A 141 3.58 3.40 -12.69
C HIS A 141 3.89 4.82 -12.20
N HIS A 142 4.24 4.92 -10.93
CA HIS A 142 4.67 6.16 -10.30
C HIS A 142 6.11 6.03 -9.81
N ASP A 143 6.99 6.91 -10.31
CA ASP A 143 8.43 6.94 -9.98
C ASP A 143 8.71 7.52 -8.58
N MET A 144 8.08 6.95 -7.56
CA MET A 144 8.22 7.35 -6.17
C MET A 144 7.94 6.17 -5.21
N GLY A 145 8.43 6.28 -3.98
CA GLY A 145 8.15 5.33 -2.90
C GLY A 145 6.75 5.50 -2.30
N CYS A 146 6.34 4.57 -1.44
CA CYS A 146 4.97 4.48 -0.91
C CYS A 146 4.55 5.72 -0.11
N SER A 147 5.44 6.27 0.73
CA SER A 147 5.10 7.44 1.56
C SER A 147 4.89 8.70 0.70
N ALA A 148 5.67 8.85 -0.37
CA ALA A 148 5.54 9.97 -1.30
C ALA A 148 4.26 9.84 -2.14
N PHE A 149 3.95 8.62 -2.58
CA PHE A 149 2.71 8.35 -3.31
C PHE A 149 1.47 8.60 -2.45
N LEU A 150 1.43 8.08 -1.22
CA LEU A 150 0.31 8.29 -0.30
C LEU A 150 0.12 9.79 0.01
N LEU A 151 1.21 10.53 0.24
CA LEU A 151 1.14 11.98 0.39
C LEU A 151 0.55 12.66 -0.85
N ALA A 152 0.96 12.26 -2.05
CA ALA A 152 0.44 12.83 -3.29
C ALA A 152 -1.06 12.54 -3.47
N VAL A 153 -1.52 11.33 -3.10
CA VAL A 153 -2.95 10.97 -3.11
C VAL A 153 -3.73 11.85 -2.14
N LEU A 154 -3.30 11.93 -0.87
CA LEU A 154 -4.00 12.76 0.13
C LEU A 154 -3.93 14.25 -0.18
N ALA A 155 -2.86 14.74 -0.80
CA ALA A 155 -2.75 16.13 -1.22
C ALA A 155 -3.50 16.45 -2.53
N GLY A 156 -4.03 15.43 -3.23
CA GLY A 156 -4.70 15.61 -4.53
C GLY A 156 -3.74 15.97 -5.66
N THR A 157 -2.46 15.64 -5.52
CA THR A 157 -1.40 15.91 -6.50
C THR A 157 -0.89 14.65 -7.18
N ALA A 158 -1.46 13.49 -6.87
CA ALA A 158 -1.15 12.25 -7.58
C ALA A 158 -1.67 12.34 -9.02
N GLU A 159 -0.75 12.20 -9.99
CA GLU A 159 -1.09 12.09 -11.41
C GLU A 159 -1.49 10.65 -11.69
N THR A 160 -2.80 10.40 -11.71
CA THR A 160 -3.43 9.08 -11.88
C THR A 160 -4.78 9.28 -12.55
N GLU A 161 -5.14 8.39 -13.47
CA GLU A 161 -6.43 8.46 -14.17
C GLU A 161 -7.61 8.06 -13.27
N TYR A 162 -7.33 7.49 -12.09
CA TYR A 162 -8.34 6.86 -11.22
C TYR A 162 -8.66 7.63 -9.94
N PHE A 163 -7.67 8.15 -9.21
CA PHE A 163 -7.96 9.02 -8.05
C PHE A 163 -8.53 10.39 -8.46
N GLY A 164 -8.31 10.82 -9.71
CA GLY A 164 -8.73 12.15 -10.20
C GLY A 164 -10.23 12.42 -10.01
N TYR A 165 -11.09 11.43 -10.21
CA TYR A 165 -12.55 11.61 -10.05
C TYR A 165 -13.01 11.65 -8.59
N LEU A 166 -12.40 10.87 -7.70
CA LEU A 166 -12.78 10.84 -6.28
C LEU A 166 -12.30 12.10 -5.54
N TYR A 167 -11.09 12.56 -5.84
CA TYR A 167 -10.52 13.72 -5.16
C TYR A 167 -11.18 15.04 -5.57
N GLU A 168 -11.55 15.21 -6.85
CA GLU A 168 -12.28 16.42 -7.28
C GLU A 168 -13.67 16.55 -6.66
N VAL A 169 -14.34 15.42 -6.37
CA VAL A 169 -15.68 15.38 -5.80
C VAL A 169 -15.66 15.53 -4.28
N LEU A 170 -14.68 14.94 -3.60
CA LEU A 170 -14.65 14.90 -2.14
C LEU A 170 -13.90 16.07 -1.50
N LYS A 171 -12.81 16.57 -2.12
CA LYS A 171 -11.89 17.61 -1.59
C LYS A 171 -11.97 17.74 -0.06
N PRO A 172 -11.57 16.69 0.67
CA PRO A 172 -11.74 16.69 2.12
C PRO A 172 -11.02 17.91 2.70
N THR A 173 -11.73 18.69 3.51
CA THR A 173 -11.16 19.85 4.21
C THR A 173 -10.24 19.44 5.36
N GLU A 174 -10.37 18.20 5.84
CA GLU A 174 -9.56 17.60 6.89
C GLU A 174 -9.31 16.13 6.53
N HIS A 175 -8.06 15.68 6.69
CA HIS A 175 -7.67 14.28 6.50
C HIS A 175 -7.77 13.52 7.83
N ARG A 176 -8.17 12.25 7.76
CA ARG A 176 -8.25 11.36 8.91
C ARG A 176 -7.56 10.03 8.64
N PHE A 177 -7.07 9.42 9.71
CA PHE A 177 -6.67 8.03 9.74
C PHE A 177 -7.49 7.31 10.80
N LEU A 178 -8.06 6.15 10.45
CA LEU A 178 -8.75 5.25 11.36
C LEU A 178 -8.01 3.91 11.39
N THR A 179 -7.79 3.36 12.57
CA THR A 179 -7.15 2.04 12.70
C THR A 179 -8.08 0.94 12.17
N ALA A 180 -7.51 -0.22 11.86
CA ALA A 180 -8.30 -1.40 11.50
C ALA A 180 -9.31 -1.78 12.59
N ASP A 181 -8.91 -1.72 13.87
CA ASP A 181 -9.81 -1.94 15.01
C ASP A 181 -11.01 -0.96 15.03
N GLN A 182 -10.77 0.31 14.74
CA GLN A 182 -11.83 1.34 14.72
C GLN A 182 -12.81 1.14 13.57
N THR A 183 -12.34 0.59 12.44
CA THR A 183 -13.11 0.50 11.20
C THR A 183 -13.81 -0.85 11.05
N LEU A 184 -13.12 -1.95 11.39
CA LEU A 184 -13.61 -3.33 11.25
C LEU A 184 -14.17 -3.90 12.56
N GLY A 185 -13.95 -3.20 13.68
CA GLY A 185 -14.31 -3.62 15.03
C GLY A 185 -13.24 -4.54 15.64
N GLU A 186 -13.02 -4.42 16.96
CA GLU A 186 -11.94 -5.11 17.69
C GLU A 186 -11.82 -6.60 17.30
N SER A 187 -10.65 -6.98 16.78
CA SER A 187 -10.34 -8.38 16.52
C SER A 187 -10.29 -9.10 17.87
N ARG A 188 -11.18 -10.08 18.08
CA ARG A 188 -11.19 -10.91 19.29
C ARG A 188 -9.90 -11.74 19.30
N ARG A 189 -8.85 -11.22 19.93
CA ARG A 189 -7.65 -11.99 20.29
C ARG A 189 -7.96 -13.02 21.35
#